data_AF-A0A5E4QIZ4-F1
#
_entry.id   AF-A0A5E4QIZ4-F1
#
_cell.length_a   1.000
_cell.length_b   1.000
_cell.length_c   1.000
_cell.angle_alpha   90.00
_cell.angle_beta   90.00
_cell.angle_gamma   90.00
#
_symmetry.space_group_name_H-M   'P 1'
#
loop_
_entity.id
_entity.type
_entity.pdbx_description
1 polymer ?
#
loop_
_entity_poly.entity_id
_entity_poly.type
_entity_poly.pdbx_seq_one_letter_code
_entity_poly.pdbx_strand_id
1 'polypeptide(L)'
;MKCDMCKNEVNDGVQCAGCKRNLDYSCAGISETGYRKLGPERRAVWKCPQCKLLRTYPEEKSITDAIHTTRILMEAHRNDKKVLYMVFIDL
;
A
#
# COMPACT_ATOMS: atom_id res chain seq x y z
N MET A 1 8.61 -3.94 24.03
CA MET A 1 8.26 -3.28 22.74
C MET A 1 6.77 -2.93 22.73
N LYS A 2 6.29 -2.03 21.85
CA LYS A 2 4.86 -1.68 21.78
C LYS A 2 4.21 -2.35 20.56
N CYS A 3 3.10 -3.05 20.76
CA CYS A 3 2.36 -3.67 19.66
C CYS A 3 1.67 -2.58 18.82
N ASP A 4 1.85 -2.58 17.50
CA ASP A 4 1.25 -1.54 16.65
C ASP A 4 -0.27 -1.71 16.46
N MET A 5 -0.83 -2.89 16.75
CA MET A 5 -2.26 -3.14 16.58
C MET A 5 -3.06 -2.77 17.84
N CYS A 6 -2.74 -3.36 18.99
CA CYS A 6 -3.45 -3.11 20.24
C CYS A 6 -2.86 -1.97 21.08
N LYS A 7 -1.70 -1.43 20.68
CA LYS A 7 -0.97 -0.36 21.39
C LYS A 7 -0.53 -0.69 22.82
N ASN A 8 -0.64 -1.95 23.26
CA ASN A 8 -0.12 -2.39 24.55
C ASN A 8 1.40 -2.60 24.52
N GLU A 9 2.04 -2.43 25.67
CA GLU A 9 3.41 -2.87 25.86
C GLU A 9 3.46 -4.39 26.00
N VAL A 10 4.40 -5.00 25.27
CA VAL A 10 4.62 -6.44 25.26
C VAL A 10 6.10 -6.75 25.38
N ASN A 11 6.42 -7.83 26.09
CA ASN A 11 7.80 -8.25 26.31
C ASN A 11 8.44 -8.79 25.03
N ASP A 12 7.68 -9.55 24.24
CA ASP A 12 8.14 -10.19 23.01
C ASP A 12 7.02 -10.19 21.96
N GLY A 13 7.36 -10.50 20.72
CA GLY A 13 6.41 -10.62 19.64
C GLY A 13 7.09 -10.82 18.29
N VAL A 14 6.48 -10.31 17.23
CA VAL A 14 6.93 -10.51 15.85
C VAL A 14 7.08 -9.19 15.13
N GLN A 15 8.06 -9.11 14.23
CA GLN A 15 8.21 -7.97 13.33
C GLN A 15 7.81 -8.38 11.92
N CYS A 16 6.91 -7.61 11.30
CA CYS A 16 6.52 -7.86 9.92
C CYS A 16 7.63 -7.42 8.96
N ALA A 17 8.09 -8.31 8.07
CA ALA A 17 9.10 -7.99 7.07
C ALA A 17 8.63 -6.94 6.04
N GLY A 18 7.31 -6.83 5.82
CA GLY A 18 6.69 -5.92 4.86
C GLY A 18 6.58 -4.48 5.37
N CYS A 19 5.83 -4.25 6.44
CA CYS A 19 5.60 -2.90 6.99
C CYS A 19 6.52 -2.54 8.17
N LYS A 20 7.44 -3.44 8.57
CA LYS A 20 8.40 -3.26 9.67
C LYS A 20 7.80 -3.03 11.07
N ARG A 21 6.47 -3.12 11.19
CA ARG A 21 5.74 -2.98 12.45
C ARG A 21 5.95 -4.19 13.36
N ASN A 22 6.04 -3.91 14.66
CA ASN A 22 6.10 -4.89 15.73
C ASN A 22 4.68 -5.21 16.22
N LEU A 23 4.38 -6.49 16.41
CA LEU A 23 3.07 -6.97 16.80
C LEU A 23 3.22 -7.99 17.92
N ASP A 24 2.29 -7.97 18.86
CA ASP A 24 2.08 -9.11 19.75
C ASP A 24 1.70 -10.36 18.91
N TYR A 25 2.05 -11.54 19.41
CA TYR A 25 1.73 -12.83 18.81
C TYR A 25 0.23 -12.98 18.52
N SER A 26 -0.62 -12.60 19.48
CA SER A 26 -2.08 -12.64 19.35
C SER A 26 -2.58 -11.75 18.21
N CYS A 27 -2.14 -10.49 18.20
CA CYS A 27 -2.47 -9.49 17.17
C CYS A 27 -1.92 -9.87 15.79
N ALA A 28 -0.80 -10.58 15.75
CA ALA A 28 -0.21 -11.10 14.53
C ALA A 28 -0.90 -12.36 14.00
N GLY A 29 -1.80 -12.97 14.77
CA GLY A 29 -2.49 -14.21 14.42
C GLY A 29 -1.55 -15.42 14.34
N ILE A 30 -0.51 -15.46 15.16
CA ILE A 30 0.44 -16.58 15.24
C ILE A 30 0.78 -16.86 16.70
N SER A 31 0.87 -18.14 17.07
CA SER A 31 1.32 -18.49 18.42
C SER A 31 2.82 -18.27 18.58
N GLU A 32 3.27 -17.93 19.79
CA GLU A 32 4.70 -17.79 20.11
C GLU A 32 5.49 -19.05 19.72
N THR A 33 5.00 -20.22 20.11
CA THR A 33 5.61 -21.50 19.76
C THR A 33 5.67 -21.71 18.25
N GLY A 34 4.61 -21.34 17.53
CA GLY A 34 4.56 -21.42 16.07
C GLY A 34 5.61 -20.51 15.43
N TYR A 35 5.74 -19.27 15.91
CA TYR A 35 6.71 -18.32 15.39
C TYR A 35 8.15 -18.75 15.66
N ARG A 36 8.45 -19.27 16.85
CA ARG A 36 9.80 -19.78 17.20
C ARG A 36 10.22 -20.97 16.35
N LYS A 37 9.28 -21.81 15.92
CA LYS A 37 9.53 -22.96 15.02
C LYS A 37 9.81 -22.59 13.56
N LEU A 38 9.55 -21.35 13.14
CA LEU A 38 9.77 -20.94 11.74
C LEU A 38 11.25 -20.98 11.33
N GLY A 39 12.19 -20.87 12.28
CA GLY A 39 13.61 -20.72 11.98
C GLY A 39 13.95 -19.30 11.49
N PRO A 40 15.24 -18.93 11.41
CA PRO A 40 15.66 -17.57 11.08
C PRO A 40 15.19 -17.12 9.69
N GLU A 41 15.37 -17.95 8.65
CA GLU A 41 15.00 -17.64 7.27
C GLU A 41 13.51 -17.27 7.12
N ARG A 42 12.61 -18.12 7.65
CA ARG A 42 11.17 -17.87 7.52
C ARG A 42 10.69 -16.71 8.39
N ARG A 43 11.37 -16.43 9.52
CA ARG A 43 11.09 -15.23 10.33
C ARG A 43 11.48 -13.95 9.57
N ALA A 44 12.62 -13.95 8.87
CA ALA A 44 13.10 -12.80 8.10
C ALA A 44 12.14 -12.37 6.99
N VAL A 45 11.37 -13.31 6.42
CA VAL A 45 10.38 -13.04 5.36
C VAL A 45 8.93 -13.05 5.84
N TRP A 46 8.69 -13.25 7.14
CA TRP A 46 7.33 -13.36 7.70
C TRP A 46 6.56 -12.04 7.53
N LYS A 47 5.27 -12.15 7.19
CA LYS A 47 4.38 -11.00 7.00
C LYS A 47 3.13 -11.09 7.86
N CYS A 48 2.71 -9.95 8.41
CA CYS A 48 1.47 -9.83 9.17
C CYS A 48 0.22 -10.04 8.28
N PRO A 49 -0.95 -10.35 8.87
CA PRO A 49 -2.19 -10.57 8.11
C PRO A 49 -2.53 -9.42 7.15
N GLN A 50 -2.37 -8.16 7.61
CA GLN A 50 -2.63 -7.00 6.78
C GLN A 50 -1.68 -6.92 5.56
N CYS A 51 -0.38 -7.18 5.74
CA CYS A 51 0.56 -7.23 4.62
C CYS A 51 0.37 -8.45 3.71
N LYS A 52 -0.30 -9.51 4.17
CA LYS A 52 -0.69 -10.65 3.33
C LYS A 52 -1.91 -10.29 2.47
N LEU A 53 -2.90 -9.60 3.05
CA LEU A 53 -4.08 -9.09 2.34
C LEU A 53 -3.75 -7.97 1.34
N LEU A 54 -2.79 -7.09 1.68
CA LEU A 54 -2.33 -6.06 0.75
C LEU A 54 -1.48 -6.63 -0.41
N ARG A 55 -1.08 -7.91 -0.38
CA ARG A 55 -0.51 -8.55 -1.59
C ARG A 55 -1.59 -9.06 -2.54
N THR A 56 -2.82 -9.27 -2.07
CA THR A 56 -3.94 -9.67 -2.93
C THR A 56 -4.61 -8.49 -3.63
N TYR A 57 -4.35 -7.26 -3.16
CA TYR A 57 -4.66 -6.04 -3.88
C TYR A 57 -3.36 -5.44 -4.37
N PRO A 58 -3.08 -5.39 -5.68
CA PRO A 58 -1.92 -4.67 -6.17
C PRO A 58 -1.96 -3.24 -5.65
N GLU A 59 -0.96 -2.94 -4.83
CA GLU A 59 -0.45 -1.65 -4.40
C GLU A 59 -0.81 -0.52 -5.37
N GLU A 60 -1.76 0.34 -4.98
CA GLU A 60 -1.93 1.80 -5.21
C GLU A 60 -1.49 2.48 -6.54
N LYS A 61 -1.12 1.73 -7.59
CA LYS A 61 -0.72 2.25 -8.90
C LYS A 61 -1.91 2.41 -9.85
N SER A 62 -2.96 3.08 -9.40
CA SER A 62 -4.10 3.35 -10.27
C SER A 62 -4.68 4.74 -10.09
N ILE A 63 -4.63 5.30 -8.88
CA ILE A 63 -5.31 6.58 -8.63
C ILE A 63 -4.50 7.75 -9.21
N THR A 64 -3.21 7.85 -8.91
CA THR A 64 -2.36 8.94 -9.40
C THR A 64 -2.22 8.90 -10.93
N ASP A 65 -2.07 7.70 -11.48
CA ASP A 65 -1.98 7.49 -12.93
C ASP A 65 -3.31 7.83 -13.62
N ALA A 66 -4.44 7.38 -13.06
CA ALA A 66 -5.75 7.75 -13.59
C ALA A 66 -6.04 9.25 -13.50
N ILE A 67 -5.63 9.91 -12.40
CA ILE A 67 -5.76 11.37 -12.24
C ILE A 67 -4.90 12.08 -13.28
N HIS A 68 -3.67 11.62 -13.51
CA HIS A 68 -2.76 12.19 -14.49
C HIS A 68 -3.29 12.04 -15.92
N THR A 69 -3.75 10.84 -16.30
CA THR A 69 -4.37 10.60 -17.61
C THR A 69 -5.61 11.46 -17.82
N THR A 70 -6.46 11.59 -16.80
CA THR A 70 -7.67 12.42 -16.87
C THR A 70 -7.31 13.91 -17.08
N ARG A 71 -6.27 14.42 -16.41
CA ARG A 71 -5.79 15.80 -16.60
C ARG A 71 -5.34 16.06 -18.04
N ILE A 72 -4.53 15.15 -18.61
CA ILE A 72 -4.03 15.27 -19.99
C ILE A 72 -5.18 15.33 -20.99
N LEU A 73 -6.18 14.44 -20.85
CA LEU A 73 -7.34 14.41 -21.74
C LEU A 73 -8.17 15.70 -21.68
N MET A 74 -8.33 16.28 -20.49
CA MET A 74 -9.03 17.57 -20.32
C MET A 74 -8.27 18.73 -20.95
N GLU A 75 -6.94 18.74 -20.87
CA GLU A 75 -6.09 19.76 -21.50
C GLU A 75 -6.10 19.65 -23.03
N ALA A 76 -6.05 18.42 -23.57
CA ALA A 76 -6.16 18.17 -25.01
C ALA A 76 -7.49 18.68 -25.58
N HIS A 77 -8.63 18.33 -24.95
CA HIS A 77 -9.94 18.84 -25.36
C HIS A 77 -10.07 20.36 -25.25
N ARG A 78 -9.40 20.99 -24.29
CA ARG A 78 -9.38 22.45 -24.15
C ARG A 78 -8.58 23.10 -25.29
N ASN A 79 -7.46 22.51 -25.70
CA ASN A 79 -6.65 23.03 -26.80
C ASN A 79 -7.34 22.85 -28.16
N ASP A 80 -8.00 21.71 -28.41
CA ASP A 80 -8.76 21.50 -29.66
C ASP A 80 -9.87 22.54 -29.83
N LYS A 81 -10.62 22.85 -28.76
CA LYS A 81 -11.64 23.90 -28.81
C LYS A 81 -11.03 25.27 -29.10
N LYS A 82 -9.89 25.62 -28.48
CA LYS A 82 -9.21 26.89 -28.74
C LYS A 82 -8.76 27.03 -30.19
N VAL A 83 -8.19 25.98 -30.77
CA VAL A 83 -7.75 25.97 -32.18
C VAL A 83 -8.96 26.16 -33.10
N LEU A 84 -10.05 25.45 -32.84
CA LEU A 84 -11.29 25.59 -33.61
C LEU A 84 -11.84 27.02 -33.55
N TYR A 85 -11.91 27.62 -32.35
CA TYR A 85 -12.37 29.01 -32.18
C TYR A 85 -11.45 30.02 -32.88
N MET A 86 -10.13 29.82 -32.89
CA MET A 86 -9.21 30.70 -33.61
C MET A 86 -9.46 30.62 -35.13
N VAL A 87 -9.62 29.42 -35.70
CA VAL A 87 -9.88 29.24 -37.14
C VAL A 87 -11.19 29.91 -37.59
N PHE A 88 -12.21 29.98 -36.71
CA PHE A 88 -13.49 30.63 -37.02
C PHE A 88 -13.49 32.15 -36.93
N ILE A 89 -12.48 32.78 -36.30
CA ILE A 89 -12.39 34.24 -36.17
C ILE A 89 -11.62 34.87 -37.35
N ASP A 90 -10.82 34.09 -38.08
CA ASP A 90 -10.01 34.54 -39.23
C ASP A 90 -10.73 34.39 -40.60
N LEU A 91 -12.04 34.11 -40.62
CA LEU A 91 -12.91 33.97 -41.81
C LEU A 91 -13.90 35.14 -41.92
#